data_AF-A0A7Y8M790-F1
#
_entry.id   AF-A0A7Y8M790-F1
#
_cell.length_a   1.000
_cell.length_b   1.000
_cell.length_c   1.000
_cell.angle_alpha   90.00
_cell.angle_beta   90.00
_cell.angle_gamma   90.00
#
_symmetry.space_group_name_H-M   'P 1'
#
loop_
_entity.id
_entity.type
_entity.pdbx_description
1 polymer ?
#
loop_
_entity_poly.entity_id
_entity_poly.type
_entity_poly.pdbx_seq_one_letter_code
_entity_poly.pdbx_strand_id
1 'polypeptide(L)'
;AEQPGSASVVQSVTGQIGAIGYSGIGYLTSGVRAVPLSKSDGEAFYAATPENAVNKKYPLARVLYVYVNKRPNQPLPPLEREFFKMVLSKQGQEVVLKDGFVPMPAAMVSKARAELGLD
;
A
#
# COMPACT_ATOMS: atom_id res chain seq x y z
N ALA A 1 -14.64 -21.07 4.20
CA ALA A 1 -13.37 -21.43 4.85
C ALA A 1 -12.57 -20.15 5.03
N GLU A 2 -11.98 -19.95 6.20
CA GLU A 2 -10.99 -18.88 6.39
C GLU A 2 -9.82 -19.13 5.43
N GLN A 3 -9.47 -18.08 4.69
CA GLN A 3 -8.39 -18.10 3.72
C GLN A 3 -7.15 -17.55 4.44
N PRO A 4 -6.02 -18.29 4.53
CA PRO A 4 -4.86 -17.90 5.34
C PRO A 4 -4.20 -16.57 4.92
N GLY A 5 -4.56 -16.04 3.74
CA GLY A 5 -4.19 -14.69 3.32
C GLY A 5 -4.79 -14.26 1.99
N SER A 6 -4.39 -13.07 1.54
CA SER A 6 -4.87 -12.43 0.30
C SER A 6 -4.78 -13.30 -0.96
N ALA A 7 -3.73 -14.11 -1.11
CA ALA A 7 -3.58 -15.03 -2.25
C ALA A 7 -4.66 -16.12 -2.26
N SER A 8 -4.99 -16.67 -1.10
CA SER A 8 -5.96 -17.76 -0.96
C SER A 8 -7.41 -17.28 -1.16
N VAL A 9 -7.70 -16.00 -0.88
CA VAL A 9 -8.94 -15.34 -1.30
C VAL A 9 -9.03 -15.28 -2.83
N VAL A 10 -7.96 -14.84 -3.52
CA VAL A 10 -7.92 -14.77 -4.99
C VAL A 10 -8.11 -16.15 -5.62
N GLN A 11 -7.46 -17.19 -5.06
CA GLN A 11 -7.62 -18.57 -5.52
C GLN A 11 -9.07 -19.04 -5.40
N SER A 12 -9.74 -18.73 -4.28
CA SER A 12 -11.13 -19.11 -4.04
C SER A 12 -12.10 -18.43 -4.99
N VAL A 13 -11.91 -17.13 -5.23
CA VAL A 13 -12.74 -16.35 -6.17
C VAL A 13 -12.56 -16.86 -7.61
N THR A 14 -11.33 -17.22 -7.99
CA THR A 14 -11.05 -17.77 -9.33
C THR A 14 -11.83 -19.05 -9.62
N GLY A 15 -12.02 -19.91 -8.62
CA GLY A 15 -12.64 -21.23 -8.78
C GLY A 15 -14.16 -21.27 -8.66
N GLN A 16 -14.83 -20.16 -8.32
CA GLN A 16 -16.25 -20.16 -7.98
C GLN A 16 -17.00 -19.03 -8.69
N ILE A 17 -17.94 -19.41 -9.56
CA ILE A 17 -18.80 -18.45 -10.26
C ILE A 17 -19.62 -17.66 -9.24
N GLY A 18 -19.58 -16.33 -9.33
CA GLY A 18 -20.32 -15.43 -8.43
C GLY A 18 -19.65 -15.16 -7.09
N ALA A 19 -18.47 -15.73 -6.82
CA ALA A 19 -17.71 -15.41 -5.62
C ALA A 19 -17.19 -13.97 -5.65
N ILE A 20 -17.22 -13.31 -4.49
CA ILE A 20 -16.66 -11.98 -4.26
C ILE A 20 -15.72 -12.07 -3.06
N GLY A 21 -14.55 -11.43 -3.15
CA GLY A 21 -13.56 -11.39 -2.09
C GLY A 21 -12.84 -10.06 -2.04
N TYR A 22 -12.23 -9.76 -0.90
CA TYR A 22 -11.40 -8.57 -0.70
C TYR A 22 -9.93 -8.99 -0.56
N SER A 23 -9.05 -8.34 -1.33
CA SER A 23 -7.62 -8.64 -1.37
C SER A 23 -6.81 -7.40 -1.75
N GLY A 24 -5.51 -7.42 -1.48
CA GLY A 24 -4.59 -6.36 -1.92
C GLY A 24 -4.40 -6.37 -3.43
N ILE A 25 -4.30 -5.18 -4.06
CA ILE A 25 -4.19 -5.05 -5.52
C ILE A 25 -2.97 -5.77 -6.11
N GLY A 26 -1.90 -5.96 -5.33
CA GLY A 26 -0.72 -6.72 -5.73
C GLY A 26 -0.97 -8.22 -5.97
N TYR A 27 -2.12 -8.76 -5.53
CA TYR A 27 -2.52 -10.15 -5.79
C TYR A 27 -3.42 -10.30 -7.03
N LEU A 28 -3.56 -9.24 -7.84
CA LEU A 28 -4.33 -9.30 -9.09
C LEU A 28 -3.69 -10.30 -10.06
N THR A 29 -4.49 -11.24 -10.54
CA THR A 29 -4.12 -12.19 -11.60
C THR A 29 -5.15 -12.13 -12.72
N SER A 30 -4.92 -12.82 -13.84
CA SER A 30 -5.91 -12.93 -14.92
C SER A 30 -7.19 -13.68 -14.52
N GLY A 31 -7.17 -14.41 -13.39
CA GLY A 31 -8.31 -15.19 -12.90
C GLY A 31 -9.35 -14.39 -12.11
N VAL A 32 -9.04 -13.13 -11.75
CA VAL A 32 -9.95 -12.25 -11.01
C VAL A 32 -9.96 -10.85 -11.60
N ARG A 33 -11.00 -10.08 -11.31
CA ARG A 33 -11.13 -8.68 -11.74
C ARG A 33 -11.31 -7.78 -10.52
N ALA A 34 -10.53 -6.70 -10.45
CA ALA A 34 -10.77 -5.63 -9.50
C ALA A 34 -12.01 -4.80 -9.91
N VAL A 35 -12.92 -4.57 -8.97
CA VAL A 35 -14.16 -3.81 -9.20
C VAL A 35 -13.92 -2.34 -8.87
N PRO A 36 -14.30 -1.40 -9.76
CA PRO A 36 -14.31 0.03 -9.45
C PRO A 36 -15.29 0.34 -8.31
N LEU A 37 -14.93 1.27 -7.44
CA LEU A 37 -15.75 1.62 -6.26
C LEU A 37 -16.04 3.12 -6.24
N SER A 38 -17.25 3.49 -5.83
CA SER A 38 -17.60 4.85 -5.42
C SER A 38 -17.50 4.96 -3.89
N LYS A 39 -17.33 6.18 -3.39
CA LYS A 39 -17.32 6.43 -1.94
C LYS A 39 -18.75 6.53 -1.38
N SER A 40 -19.66 7.09 -2.18
CA SER A 40 -21.07 7.28 -1.85
C SER A 40 -21.96 6.87 -3.03
N ASP A 41 -23.25 6.68 -2.76
CA ASP A 41 -24.24 6.42 -3.80
C ASP A 41 -24.36 7.61 -4.77
N GLY A 42 -24.45 7.32 -6.07
CA GLY A 42 -24.55 8.33 -7.13
C GLY A 42 -23.24 9.06 -7.48
N GLU A 43 -22.13 8.78 -6.78
CA GLU A 43 -20.81 9.31 -7.13
C GLU A 43 -20.09 8.47 -8.21
N ALA A 44 -19.03 9.05 -8.78
CA ALA A 44 -18.20 8.37 -9.76
C ALA A 44 -17.51 7.13 -9.17
N PHE A 45 -17.46 6.06 -9.97
CA PHE A 45 -16.69 4.87 -9.65
C PHE A 45 -15.25 5.03 -10.12
N TYR A 46 -14.30 4.74 -9.22
CA TYR A 46 -12.88 4.80 -9.53
C TYR A 46 -12.29 3.39 -9.54
N ALA A 47 -11.42 3.12 -10.53
CA ALA A 47 -10.65 1.87 -10.56
C ALA A 47 -9.48 1.92 -9.56
N ALA A 48 -9.03 0.75 -9.10
CA ALA A 48 -7.89 0.59 -8.19
C ALA A 48 -6.54 0.80 -8.92
N THR A 49 -6.30 2.01 -9.41
CA THR A 49 -5.05 2.39 -10.08
C THR A 49 -4.12 3.17 -9.15
N PRO A 50 -2.79 3.20 -9.40
CA PRO A 50 -1.86 4.03 -8.65
C PRO A 50 -2.29 5.51 -8.60
N GLU A 51 -2.74 6.06 -9.72
CA GLU A 51 -3.21 7.44 -9.81
C GLU A 51 -4.42 7.69 -8.89
N ASN A 52 -5.43 6.82 -8.94
CA ASN A 52 -6.61 6.98 -8.09
C ASN A 52 -6.29 6.74 -6.60
N ALA A 53 -5.29 5.92 -6.29
CA ALA A 53 -4.81 5.71 -4.93
C ALA A 53 -4.11 6.96 -4.37
N VAL A 54 -3.16 7.54 -5.12
CA VAL A 54 -2.44 8.76 -4.69
C VAL A 54 -3.40 9.94 -4.55
N ASN A 55 -4.35 10.09 -5.48
CA ASN A 55 -5.32 11.17 -5.49
C ASN A 55 -6.50 10.93 -4.53
N LYS A 56 -6.49 9.85 -3.74
CA LYS A 56 -7.55 9.49 -2.77
C LYS A 56 -8.94 9.32 -3.41
N LYS A 57 -8.99 9.03 -4.71
CA LYS A 57 -10.23 8.79 -5.46
C LYS A 57 -10.74 7.37 -5.26
N TYR A 58 -9.83 6.37 -5.18
CA TYR A 58 -10.23 5.00 -4.86
C TYR A 58 -10.49 4.88 -3.35
N PRO A 59 -11.73 4.54 -2.92
CA PRO A 59 -12.14 4.68 -1.51
C PRO A 59 -11.44 3.72 -0.55
N LEU A 60 -10.86 2.62 -1.04
CA LEU A 60 -10.14 1.63 -0.23
C LEU A 60 -8.61 1.72 -0.35
N ALA A 61 -8.09 2.80 -0.96
CA ALA A 61 -6.65 3.06 -0.96
C ALA A 61 -6.18 3.41 0.45
N ARG A 62 -5.07 2.80 0.89
CA ARG A 62 -4.52 3.01 2.23
C ARG A 62 -2.99 3.08 2.20
N VAL A 63 -2.44 3.79 3.18
CA VAL A 63 -0.99 3.83 3.41
C VAL A 63 -0.58 2.54 4.14
N LEU A 64 0.56 1.99 3.77
CA LEU A 64 1.24 0.97 4.55
C LEU A 64 2.06 1.66 5.65
N TYR A 65 1.72 1.39 6.90
CA TYR A 65 2.47 1.93 8.04
C TYR A 65 3.55 0.96 8.48
N VAL A 66 4.77 1.48 8.63
CA VAL A 66 5.88 0.77 9.26
C VAL A 66 6.10 1.40 10.63
N TYR A 67 6.04 0.58 11.68
CA TYR A 67 6.17 1.04 13.05
C TYR A 67 7.58 0.80 13.57
N VAL A 68 8.13 1.80 14.25
CA VAL A 68 9.38 1.69 14.99
C VAL A 68 9.19 2.26 16.40
N ASN A 69 9.68 1.55 17.40
CA ASN A 69 9.62 1.99 18.79
C ASN A 69 10.74 3.01 19.07
N LYS A 70 10.56 4.23 18.58
CA LYS A 70 11.49 5.33 18.79
C LYS A 70 11.27 5.94 20.17
N ARG A 71 12.30 5.93 21.02
CA ARG A 71 12.25 6.62 22.33
C ARG A 71 12.09 8.14 22.13
N PRO A 72 11.23 8.81 22.91
CA PRO A 72 11.13 10.27 22.87
C PRO A 72 12.49 10.93 23.07
N ASN A 73 12.77 12.00 22.32
CA ASN A 73 13.99 12.80 22.40
C ASN A 73 15.31 12.05 22.18
N GLN A 74 15.26 10.80 21.72
CA GLN A 74 16.44 10.02 21.33
C GLN A 74 16.42 9.76 19.83
N PRO A 75 17.59 9.70 19.17
CA PRO A 75 17.67 9.26 17.78
C PRO A 75 17.27 7.78 17.69
N LEU A 76 16.92 7.36 16.48
CA LEU A 76 16.81 5.93 16.18
C LEU A 76 18.17 5.25 16.40
N PRO A 77 18.19 3.97 16.84
CA PRO A 77 19.44 3.24 16.85
C PRO A 77 19.99 3.11 15.42
N PRO A 78 21.33 2.96 15.25
CA PRO A 78 21.98 3.20 13.96
C PRO A 78 21.47 2.33 12.82
N LEU A 79 21.17 1.05 13.08
CA LEU A 79 20.72 0.12 12.05
C LEU A 79 19.32 0.46 11.54
N GLU A 80 18.39 0.76 12.45
CA GLU A 80 17.04 1.19 12.14
C GLU A 80 17.08 2.52 11.37
N ARG A 81 17.95 3.44 11.78
CA ARG A 81 18.13 4.72 11.09
C ARG A 81 18.55 4.52 9.63
N GLU A 82 19.58 3.72 9.36
CA GLU A 82 20.04 3.48 7.99
C GLU A 82 19.01 2.66 7.18
N PHE A 83 18.29 1.74 7.82
CA PHE A 83 17.17 1.04 7.19
C PHE A 83 16.09 2.03 6.71
N PHE A 84 15.62 2.94 7.56
CA PHE A 84 14.61 3.93 7.17
C PHE A 84 15.15 4.93 6.14
N LYS A 85 16.44 5.30 6.19
CA LYS A 85 17.06 6.12 5.13
C LYS A 85 17.03 5.41 3.79
N MET A 86 17.32 4.11 3.75
CA MET A 86 17.25 3.30 2.54
C MET A 86 15.79 3.19 2.03
N VAL A 87 14.85 2.83 2.90
CA VAL A 87 13.42 2.70 2.55
C VAL A 87 12.84 4.00 1.98
N LEU A 88 13.20 5.13 2.56
CA LEU A 88 12.74 6.47 2.14
C LEU A 88 13.60 7.07 1.01
N SER A 89 14.63 6.39 0.55
CA SER A 89 15.46 6.85 -0.58
C SER A 89 14.76 6.60 -1.92
N LYS A 90 15.27 7.25 -2.98
CA LYS A 90 14.85 6.97 -4.36
C LYS A 90 14.98 5.48 -4.69
N GLN A 91 16.10 4.85 -4.31
CA GLN A 91 16.35 3.43 -4.55
C GLN A 91 15.32 2.55 -3.83
N GLY A 92 15.01 2.85 -2.56
CA GLY A 92 13.98 2.13 -1.81
C GLY A 92 12.60 2.24 -2.44
N GLN A 93 12.23 3.44 -2.88
CA GLN A 93 10.94 3.67 -3.56
C GLN A 93 10.87 3.03 -4.96
N GLU A 94 11.99 2.87 -5.65
CA GLU A 94 12.06 2.09 -6.90
C GLU A 94 11.81 0.60 -6.66
N VAL A 95 12.27 0.05 -5.52
CA VAL A 95 11.95 -1.35 -5.13
C VAL A 95 10.45 -1.49 -4.86
N VAL A 96 9.85 -0.53 -4.14
CA VAL A 96 8.40 -0.48 -3.87
C VAL A 96 7.60 -0.51 -5.18
N LEU A 97 8.01 0.29 -6.17
CA LEU A 97 7.36 0.30 -7.49
C LEU A 97 7.49 -1.06 -8.20
N LYS A 98 8.68 -1.66 -8.18
CA LYS A 98 8.94 -2.96 -8.83
C LYS A 98 8.11 -4.09 -8.24
N ASP A 99 7.82 -4.02 -6.94
CA ASP A 99 6.99 -5.01 -6.23
C ASP A 99 5.48 -4.73 -6.38
N GLY A 100 5.09 -3.78 -7.23
CA GLY A 100 3.69 -3.51 -7.58
C GLY A 100 2.96 -2.56 -6.62
N PHE A 101 3.68 -1.92 -5.70
CA PHE A 101 3.13 -0.89 -4.82
C PHE A 101 3.23 0.50 -5.44
N VAL A 102 2.46 1.43 -4.88
CA VAL A 102 2.47 2.84 -5.25
C VAL A 102 3.58 3.55 -4.47
N PRO A 103 4.58 4.16 -5.12
CA PRO A 103 5.63 4.92 -4.44
C PRO A 103 5.07 6.07 -3.63
N MET A 104 5.74 6.42 -2.54
CA MET A 104 5.36 7.56 -1.72
C MET A 104 5.62 8.89 -2.45
N PRO A 105 4.62 9.78 -2.56
CA PRO A 105 4.83 11.18 -2.92
C PRO A 105 5.95 11.84 -2.12
N ALA A 106 6.73 12.69 -2.78
CA ALA A 106 7.90 13.36 -2.19
C ALA A 106 7.57 14.09 -0.87
N ALA A 107 6.42 14.77 -0.80
CA ALA A 107 5.97 15.45 0.42
C ALA A 107 5.78 14.50 1.61
N MET A 108 5.29 13.27 1.37
CA MET A 108 5.14 12.27 2.43
C MET A 108 6.49 11.68 2.84
N VAL A 109 7.43 11.51 1.89
CA VAL A 109 8.81 11.10 2.19
C VAL A 109 9.49 12.14 3.07
N SER A 110 9.45 13.43 2.70
CA SER A 110 10.02 14.51 3.50
C SER A 110 9.42 14.57 4.90
N LYS A 111 8.10 14.44 5.02
CA LYS A 111 7.44 14.39 6.33
C LYS A 111 7.93 13.22 7.18
N ALA A 112 8.00 12.01 6.62
CA ALA A 112 8.48 10.82 7.33
C ALA A 112 9.95 10.96 7.77
N ARG A 113 10.81 11.56 6.93
CA ARG A 113 12.21 11.82 7.27
C ARG A 113 12.35 12.79 8.44
N ALA A 114 11.56 13.86 8.46
CA ALA A 114 11.52 14.81 9.56
C ALA A 114 11.03 14.16 10.87
N GLU A 115 9.94 13.37 10.82
CA GLU A 115 9.41 12.64 11.98
C GLU A 115 10.42 11.66 12.59
N LEU A 116 11.26 11.04 11.75
CA LEU A 116 12.29 10.10 12.16
C LEU A 116 13.64 10.76 12.50
N GLY A 117 13.79 12.07 12.26
CA GLY A 117 15.04 12.81 12.48
C GLY A 117 16.16 12.37 11.54
N LEU A 118 15.87 12.21 10.25
CA LEU A 118 16.79 11.72 9.21
C LEU A 118 17.37 12.81 8.30
N ASP A 119 16.98 14.07 8.54
CA ASP A 119 17.40 15.25 7.79
C ASP A 119 18.53 16.00 8.50
#